data_AF-A0AAV9IRL9-F1
#
_entry.id   AF-A0AAV9IRL9-F1
#
_cell.length_a   1.000
_cell.length_b   1.000
_cell.length_c   1.000
_cell.angle_alpha   90.00
_cell.angle_beta   90.00
_cell.angle_gamma   90.00
#
_symmetry.space_group_name_H-M   'P 1'
#
loop_
_entity.id
_entity.type
_entity.pdbx_description
1 polymer ?
#
loop_
_entity_poly.entity_id
_entity_poly.type
_entity_poly.pdbx_seq_one_letter_code
_entity_poly.pdbx_strand_id
1 'polypeptide(L)'
;MQSIQLWRWAWRRCCTNFSSGGGGSAPLSEADQLRRIAEGYAPATGERLADLAHEVFGTIDGKSLVGGRSGRKFLQAPYTGPRIASWYPERIEANPYCRYGMTEKQERFRRKLAIWRMQGRGPPKKHSGKRAKRR
;
A
#
# COMPACT_ATOMS: atom_id res chain seq x y z
N MET A 1 -18.07 22.52 4.09
CA MET A 1 -19.06 22.68 3.00
C MET A 1 -18.37 22.90 1.64
N GLN A 2 -17.38 22.07 1.27
CA GLN A 2 -16.62 22.23 0.00
C GLN A 2 -16.56 20.93 -0.85
N SER A 3 -17.05 19.79 -0.37
CA SER A 3 -16.91 18.51 -1.08
C SER A 3 -18.00 18.21 -2.11
N ILE A 4 -19.13 18.93 -2.11
CA ILE A 4 -20.27 18.66 -3.01
C ILE A 4 -20.04 19.28 -4.41
N GLN A 5 -19.17 20.30 -4.52
CA GLN A 5 -18.94 21.01 -5.80
C GLN A 5 -17.99 20.27 -6.76
N LEU A 6 -17.17 19.33 -6.27
CA LEU A 6 -16.23 18.56 -7.11
C LEU A 6 -16.93 17.43 -7.89
N TRP A 7 -18.03 16.88 -7.37
CA TRP A 7 -18.80 15.82 -8.06
C TRP A 7 -19.61 16.35 -9.24
N ARG A 8 -20.01 17.63 -9.22
CA ARG A 8 -20.73 18.26 -10.34
C ARG A 8 -19.85 18.53 -11.56
N TRP A 9 -18.53 18.60 -11.39
CA TRP A 9 -17.59 18.86 -12.49
C TRP A 9 -17.23 17.58 -13.25
N ALA A 10 -17.11 16.44 -12.56
CA ALA A 10 -16.79 15.15 -13.18
C ALA A 10 -17.93 14.62 -14.07
N TRP A 11 -19.20 14.82 -13.67
CA TRP A 11 -20.35 14.41 -14.48
C TRP A 11 -20.61 15.31 -15.70
N ARG A 12 -20.28 16.61 -15.63
CA ARG A 12 -20.47 17.53 -16.77
C ARG A 12 -19.51 17.28 -17.91
N ARG A 13 -18.31 16.75 -17.66
CA ARG A 13 -17.34 16.44 -18.73
C ARG A 13 -17.69 15.18 -19.52
N CYS A 14 -18.53 14.30 -18.96
CA CYS A 14 -19.02 13.10 -19.62
C CYS A 14 -20.17 13.39 -20.62
N CYS A 15 -20.87 14.53 -20.47
CA CYS A 15 -22.01 14.88 -21.34
C CYS A 15 -21.67 15.90 -22.44
N THR A 16 -20.53 16.60 -22.38
CA THR A 16 -20.23 17.70 -23.32
C THR A 16 -19.36 17.33 -24.51
N ASN A 17 -18.93 16.07 -24.62
CA ASN A 17 -18.23 15.56 -25.81
C ASN A 17 -19.07 14.51 -26.57
N PHE A 18 -20.39 14.54 -26.41
CA PHE A 18 -21.31 13.92 -27.37
C PHE A 18 -21.36 14.81 -28.61
N SER A 19 -20.25 14.86 -29.34
CA SER A 19 -20.20 15.47 -30.66
C SER A 19 -21.01 14.56 -31.56
N SER A 20 -22.21 15.01 -31.91
CA SER A 20 -23.13 14.37 -32.85
C SER A 20 -22.53 14.39 -34.25
N GLY A 21 -21.48 13.61 -34.47
CA GLY A 21 -21.01 13.19 -35.78
C GLY A 21 -21.95 12.13 -36.31
N GLY A 22 -23.17 12.53 -36.69
CA GLY A 22 -24.13 11.69 -37.40
C GLY A 22 -23.66 11.42 -38.83
N GLY A 23 -22.61 10.61 -38.98
CA GLY A 23 -22.30 9.94 -40.23
C GLY A 23 -23.26 8.78 -40.38
N GLY A 24 -24.36 8.99 -41.12
CA GLY A 24 -25.28 7.94 -41.54
C GLY A 24 -24.56 6.93 -42.43
N SER A 25 -23.90 5.95 -41.82
CA SER A 25 -23.55 4.70 -42.49
C SER A 25 -24.76 3.79 -42.42
N ALA A 26 -25.10 3.14 -43.54
CA ALA A 26 -26.18 2.17 -43.59
C ALA A 26 -26.03 1.15 -42.44
N PRO A 27 -27.14 0.69 -41.83
CA PRO A 27 -27.05 -0.35 -40.80
C PRO A 27 -26.25 -1.51 -41.38
N LEU A 28 -25.09 -1.78 -40.78
CA LEU A 28 -24.24 -2.90 -41.17
C LEU A 28 -25.11 -4.15 -41.20
N SER A 29 -24.90 -5.01 -42.20
CA SER A 29 -25.62 -6.27 -42.28
C SER A 29 -25.47 -7.02 -40.95
N GLU A 30 -26.52 -7.73 -40.54
CA GLU A 30 -26.51 -8.48 -39.27
C GLU A 30 -25.29 -9.42 -39.19
N ALA A 31 -24.91 -10.02 -40.33
CA ALA A 31 -23.70 -10.83 -40.45
C ALA A 31 -22.41 -10.04 -40.14
N ASP A 32 -22.30 -8.78 -40.56
CA ASP A 32 -21.14 -7.93 -40.30
C ASP A 32 -21.11 -7.40 -38.87
N GLN A 33 -22.27 -7.17 -38.25
CA GLN A 33 -22.36 -6.84 -36.82
C GLN A 33 -21.89 -8.02 -35.96
N LEU A 34 -22.33 -9.23 -36.29
CA LEU A 34 -21.90 -10.45 -35.61
C LEU A 34 -20.39 -10.70 -35.78
N ARG A 35 -19.83 -10.44 -36.97
CA ARG A 35 -18.38 -10.49 -37.22
C ARG A 35 -17.61 -9.50 -36.35
N ARG A 36 -18.07 -8.25 -36.26
CA ARG A 36 -17.45 -7.21 -35.43
C ARG A 36 -17.50 -7.53 -33.94
N ILE A 37 -18.62 -8.08 -33.47
CA ILE A 37 -18.75 -8.55 -32.09
C ILE A 37 -17.76 -9.70 -31.84
N ALA A 38 -17.61 -10.64 -32.79
CA ALA A 38 -16.63 -11.71 -32.71
C ALA A 38 -15.17 -11.20 -32.72
N GLU A 39 -14.89 -10.10 -33.43
CA GLU A 39 -13.60 -9.40 -33.43
C GLU A 39 -13.35 -8.55 -32.17
N GLY A 40 -14.37 -8.37 -31.32
CA GLY A 40 -14.26 -7.66 -30.04
C GLY A 40 -14.57 -6.16 -30.10
N TYR A 41 -15.36 -5.72 -31.08
CA TYR A 41 -15.87 -4.35 -31.17
C TYR A 41 -17.25 -4.23 -30.51
N ALA A 42 -17.48 -3.10 -29.85
CA ALA A 42 -18.78 -2.78 -29.28
C ALA A 42 -19.74 -2.32 -30.39
N PRO A 43 -20.94 -2.93 -30.52
CA PRO A 43 -21.86 -2.61 -31.60
C PRO A 43 -22.48 -1.20 -31.49
N ALA A 44 -22.56 -0.65 -30.27
CA ALA A 44 -23.15 0.67 -30.01
C ALA A 44 -22.21 1.82 -30.37
N THR A 45 -20.91 1.66 -30.13
CA THR A 45 -19.90 2.73 -30.27
C THR A 45 -19.01 2.52 -31.49
N GLY A 46 -18.87 1.29 -31.98
CA GLY A 46 -17.94 0.93 -33.05
C GLY A 46 -16.48 0.85 -32.61
N GLU A 47 -16.17 1.16 -31.35
CA GLU A 47 -14.83 1.09 -30.77
C GLU A 47 -14.51 -0.31 -30.24
N ARG A 48 -13.22 -0.58 -30.05
CA ARG A 48 -12.78 -1.87 -29.53
C ARG A 48 -13.12 -1.95 -28.04
N LEU A 49 -13.72 -3.06 -27.62
CA LEU A 49 -14.16 -3.25 -26.23
C LEU A 49 -13.02 -3.08 -25.22
N ALA A 50 -11.79 -3.44 -25.59
CA ALA A 50 -10.62 -3.28 -24.75
C ALA A 50 -10.31 -1.80 -24.43
N ASP A 51 -10.43 -0.91 -25.43
CA ASP A 51 -10.17 0.52 -25.24
C ASP A 51 -11.24 1.14 -24.32
N LEU A 52 -12.51 0.79 -24.57
CA LEU A 52 -13.63 1.18 -23.70
C LEU A 52 -13.46 0.66 -22.27
N ALA A 53 -13.02 -0.59 -22.11
CA ALA A 53 -12.78 -1.16 -20.78
C ALA A 53 -11.65 -0.44 -20.04
N HIS A 54 -10.63 0.03 -20.76
CA HIS A 54 -9.58 0.84 -20.16
C HIS A 54 -10.09 2.19 -19.66
N GLU A 55 -10.91 2.87 -20.44
CA GLU A 55 -11.54 4.15 -20.04
C GLU A 55 -12.47 3.98 -18.84
N VAL A 56 -13.32 2.94 -18.86
CA VAL A 56 -14.31 2.70 -17.82
C VAL A 56 -13.67 2.24 -16.52
N PHE A 57 -12.74 1.29 -16.59
CA PHE A 57 -12.13 0.68 -15.41
C PHE A 57 -10.82 1.35 -14.98
N GLY A 58 -10.36 2.36 -15.72
CA GLY A 58 -9.06 3.02 -15.49
C GLY A 58 -7.88 2.04 -15.54
N THR A 59 -8.03 0.94 -16.28
CA THR A 59 -6.93 -0.02 -16.47
C THR A 59 -5.99 0.53 -17.54
N ILE A 60 -4.68 0.37 -17.35
CA ILE A 60 -3.69 0.93 -18.27
C ILE A 60 -3.76 0.22 -19.63
N ASP A 61 -3.89 1.00 -20.71
CA ASP A 61 -3.93 0.53 -22.09
C ASP A 61 -2.65 -0.19 -22.48
N GLY A 62 -2.78 -1.40 -23.03
CA GLY A 62 -1.67 -2.14 -23.61
C GLY A 62 -0.99 -1.43 -24.80
N LYS A 63 -1.68 -0.48 -25.44
CA LYS A 63 -1.16 0.31 -26.58
C LYS A 63 -0.06 1.30 -26.17
N SER A 64 -0.13 1.85 -24.97
CA SER A 64 0.83 2.88 -24.50
C SER A 64 2.22 2.33 -24.14
N LEU A 65 2.37 1.01 -24.06
CA LEU A 65 3.50 0.36 -23.38
C LEU A 65 4.03 -0.90 -24.08
N VAL A 66 3.77 -1.06 -25.38
CA VAL A 66 4.32 -2.19 -26.14
C VAL A 66 5.86 -2.14 -26.11
N GLY A 67 6.47 -2.98 -25.27
CA GLY A 67 7.93 -3.09 -25.09
C GLY A 67 8.55 -2.21 -23.99
N GLY A 68 7.76 -1.37 -23.30
CA GLY A 68 8.26 -0.43 -22.29
C GLY A 68 8.12 -0.90 -20.84
N ARG A 69 9.08 -0.58 -19.96
CA ARG A 69 8.97 -0.81 -18.51
C ARG A 69 8.10 0.27 -17.86
N SER A 70 6.84 -0.04 -17.58
CA SER A 70 5.83 0.90 -17.05
C SER A 70 5.86 1.18 -15.54
N GLY A 71 6.79 0.57 -14.79
CA GLY A 71 6.80 0.66 -13.32
C GLY A 71 5.57 0.06 -12.63
N ARG A 72 4.58 -0.47 -13.37
CA ARG A 72 3.33 -1.07 -12.84
C ARG A 72 3.58 -2.11 -11.76
N LYS A 73 4.59 -2.95 -11.94
CA LYS A 73 4.95 -3.99 -10.97
C LYS A 73 5.33 -3.40 -9.60
N PHE A 74 5.94 -2.20 -9.59
CA PHE A 74 6.30 -1.51 -8.36
C PHE A 74 5.06 -0.90 -7.68
N LEU A 75 4.16 -0.28 -8.45
CA LEU A 75 2.94 0.32 -7.92
C LEU A 75 1.91 -0.71 -7.44
N GLN A 76 1.87 -1.88 -8.09
CA GLN A 76 1.02 -3.00 -7.68
C GLN A 76 1.56 -3.76 -6.47
N ALA A 77 2.84 -3.61 -6.13
CA ALA A 77 3.40 -4.25 -4.95
C ALA A 77 2.76 -3.63 -3.69
N PRO A 78 2.26 -4.44 -2.75
CA PRO A 78 1.69 -3.91 -1.52
C PRO A 78 2.79 -3.23 -0.68
N TYR A 79 2.44 -2.14 -0.01
CA TYR A 79 3.37 -1.43 0.86
C TYR A 79 3.71 -2.28 2.10
N THR A 80 4.96 -2.74 2.19
CA THR A 80 5.43 -3.65 3.24
C THR A 80 5.97 -2.96 4.49
N GLY A 81 6.18 -1.64 4.43
CA GLY A 81 6.79 -0.85 5.52
C GLY A 81 6.18 -1.08 6.90
N PRO A 82 4.85 -0.99 7.09
CA PRO A 82 4.21 -1.13 8.39
C PRO A 82 4.37 -2.54 8.95
N ARG A 83 4.25 -3.54 8.08
CA ARG A 83 4.44 -4.96 8.44
C ARG A 83 5.86 -5.26 8.91
N ILE A 84 6.86 -4.63 8.28
CA ILE A 84 8.27 -4.79 8.66
C ILE A 84 8.57 -4.03 9.95
N ALA A 85 8.02 -2.82 10.11
CA ALA A 85 8.18 -2.02 11.33
C ALA A 85 7.61 -2.74 12.57
N SER A 86 6.47 -3.43 12.42
CA SER A 86 5.84 -4.21 13.49
C SER A 86 6.34 -5.66 13.58
N TRP A 87 7.53 -5.98 13.05
CA TRP A 87 8.03 -7.35 13.03
C TRP A 87 8.24 -7.93 14.44
N TYR A 88 8.73 -7.10 15.37
CA TYR A 88 8.82 -7.46 16.78
C TYR A 88 7.71 -6.77 17.57
N PRO A 89 7.06 -7.46 18.51
CA PRO A 89 6.09 -6.83 19.39
C PRO A 89 6.78 -5.79 20.27
N GLU A 90 6.02 -4.77 20.68
CA GLU A 90 6.51 -3.78 21.63
C GLU A 90 6.92 -4.43 22.95
N ARG A 91 8.00 -3.93 23.55
CA ARG A 91 8.46 -4.39 24.86
C ARG A 91 7.44 -3.98 25.91
N ILE A 92 7.24 -4.86 26.90
CA ILE A 92 6.35 -4.62 28.05
C ILE A 92 6.69 -3.30 28.77
N GLU A 93 7.98 -3.00 28.89
CA GLU A 93 8.50 -1.75 29.51
C GLU A 93 8.05 -0.47 28.81
N ALA A 94 7.75 -0.54 27.50
CA ALA A 94 7.31 0.61 26.71
C ALA A 94 5.78 0.80 26.74
N ASN A 95 5.02 -0.17 27.28
CA ASN A 95 3.57 -0.14 27.28
C ASN A 95 3.04 0.65 28.50
N PRO A 96 2.39 1.82 28.30
CA PRO A 96 1.89 2.65 29.39
C PRO A 96 0.69 2.02 30.14
N TYR A 97 0.03 1.03 29.54
CA TYR A 97 -1.15 0.36 30.10
C TYR A 97 -0.79 -0.91 30.89
N CYS A 98 0.47 -1.35 30.85
CA CYS A 98 0.88 -2.51 31.63
C CYS A 98 1.07 -2.12 33.10
N ARG A 99 0.24 -2.69 34.00
CA ARG A 99 0.38 -2.49 35.45
C ARG A 99 1.78 -2.85 35.96
N TYR A 100 2.41 -3.83 35.31
CA TYR A 100 3.75 -4.29 35.61
C TYR A 100 4.70 -3.72 34.56
N GLY A 101 5.41 -2.63 34.90
CA GLY A 101 6.38 -1.99 34.00
C GLY A 101 7.69 -2.78 33.81
N MET A 102 7.80 -3.99 34.38
CA MET A 102 8.96 -4.86 34.29
C MET A 102 8.53 -6.33 34.16
N THR A 103 9.35 -7.13 33.50
CA THR A 103 9.15 -8.59 33.43
C THR A 103 9.54 -9.25 34.75
N GLU A 104 8.93 -10.38 35.12
CA GLU A 104 9.26 -11.14 36.33
C GLU A 104 10.78 -11.46 36.45
N LYS A 105 11.45 -11.76 35.32
CA LYS A 105 12.90 -11.99 35.26
C LYS A 105 13.70 -10.75 35.69
N GLN A 106 13.24 -9.56 35.31
CA GLN A 106 13.88 -8.29 35.66
C GLN A 106 13.68 -7.98 37.15
N GLU A 107 12.50 -8.23 37.71
CA GLU A 107 12.25 -8.10 39.14
C GLU A 107 13.12 -9.06 39.96
N ARG A 108 13.18 -10.33 39.57
CA ARG A 108 14.03 -11.34 40.21
C ARG A 108 15.50 -10.94 40.16
N PHE A 109 15.96 -10.45 39.01
CA PHE A 109 17.33 -9.96 38.85
C PHE A 109 17.61 -8.72 39.72
N ARG A 110 16.67 -7.78 39.81
CA ARG A 110 16.79 -6.57 40.63
C ARG A 110 16.88 -6.90 42.13
N ARG A 111 16.03 -7.82 42.62
CA ARG A 111 16.08 -8.31 44.01
C ARG A 111 17.42 -9.00 44.31
N LYS A 112 17.89 -9.83 43.38
CA LYS A 112 19.19 -10.51 43.50
C LYS A 112 20.36 -9.51 43.56
N LEU A 113 20.34 -8.49 42.70
CA LEU A 113 21.35 -7.44 42.67
C LEU A 113 21.41 -6.65 43.97
N ALA A 114 20.26 -6.37 44.60
CA ALA A 114 20.23 -5.67 45.88
C ALA A 114 20.99 -6.47 46.96
N ILE A 115 20.70 -7.77 47.07
CA ILE A 115 21.39 -8.67 48.01
C ILE A 115 22.89 -8.72 47.72
N TRP A 116 23.29 -8.84 46.46
CA TRP A 116 24.71 -8.87 46.09
C TRP A 116 25.45 -7.58 46.37
N ARG A 117 24.81 -6.41 46.21
CA ARG A 117 25.40 -5.13 46.59
C ARG A 117 25.63 -5.05 48.11
N MET A 118 24.66 -5.51 48.91
CA MET A 118 24.80 -5.59 50.37
C MET A 118 25.96 -6.53 50.78
N GLN A 119 26.18 -7.60 50.02
CA GLN A 119 27.29 -8.55 50.25
C GLN A 119 28.64 -8.09 49.68
N GLY A 120 28.72 -6.93 49.02
CA GLY A 120 29.94 -6.49 48.31
C GLY A 120 30.30 -7.29 47.05
N ARG A 121 29.39 -8.15 46.58
CA ARG A 121 29.54 -8.97 45.36
C ARG A 121 28.87 -8.32 44.13
N GLY A 122 28.44 -7.07 44.26
CA GLY A 122 27.86 -6.32 43.14
C GLY A 122 28.86 -6.13 42.00
N PRO A 123 28.38 -6.01 40.75
CA PRO A 123 29.26 -5.67 39.64
C PRO A 123 29.98 -4.35 39.91
N PRO A 124 31.31 -4.26 39.67
CA PRO A 124 32.08 -3.05 39.94
C PRO A 124 31.66 -1.90 39.02
N LYS A 125 32.01 -0.66 39.40
CA LYS A 125 31.86 0.51 38.52
C LYS A 125 32.60 0.24 37.21
N LYS A 126 32.05 0.72 36.10
CA LYS A 126 32.71 0.65 34.78
C LYS A 126 34.15 1.17 34.96
N HIS A 127 35.12 0.49 34.36
CA HIS A 127 36.55 0.82 34.45
C HIS A 127 37.19 0.68 35.85
N SER A 128 36.50 0.18 36.88
CA SER A 128 37.10 -0.07 38.21
C SER A 128 37.34 -1.56 38.48
N GLY A 129 37.47 -2.37 37.41
CA GLY A 129 37.71 -3.80 37.52
C GLY A 129 39.12 -4.12 38.02
N LYS A 130 39.39 -5.40 38.32
CA LYS A 130 40.68 -5.85 38.85
C LYS A 130 41.90 -5.41 38.00
N ARG A 131 41.73 -5.30 36.68
CA ARG A 131 42.78 -4.88 35.74
C ARG A 131 42.94 -3.37 35.61
N ALA A 132 42.04 -2.57 36.18
CA ALA A 132 42.08 -1.11 36.07
C ALA A 132 43.31 -0.49 36.76
N LYS A 133 43.79 -1.11 37.83
CA LYS A 133 44.97 -0.68 38.58
C LYS A 133 46.30 -1.10 37.95
N ARG A 134 46.26 -1.81 36.82
CA ARG A 134 47.42 -2.50 36.24
C ARG A 134 48.20 -1.64 35.24
N ARG A 135 48.18 -0.32 35.44
CA ARG A 135 48.84 0.69 34.61
C ARG A 135 49.47 1.72 35.53
#